data_AF-A0A836KD38-F1
#
_entry.id   AF-A0A836KD38-F1
#
_cell.length_a   1.000
_cell.length_b   1.000
_cell.length_c   1.000
_cell.angle_alpha   90.00
_cell.angle_beta   90.00
_cell.angle_gamma   90.00
#
_symmetry.space_group_name_H-M   'P 1'
#
loop_
_entity.id
_entity.type
_entity.pdbx_description
1 polymer ?
#
loop_
_entity_poly.entity_id
_entity_poly.type
_entity_poly.pdbx_seq_one_letter_code
_entity_poly.pdbx_strand_id
1 'polypeptide(L)'
;MELATMDPMAQQELQRMTQAIEQYAARLDSLGTELETIEQQNRNDDVIRQIQQYNETVVAPHEIAAEDAMDNIVRMQNQLKIARRRNQLLARENAMQEKLLRDRANKLESLHKELGTVMVATGWYGGKRDVQFSRMERERADIHDMALVEASLRSDIKSTKSTIAKLEKAVLALSAKALANEERHTQYMQLCNDCRVRERECDELQAKVHRMAADNKKLQLVVKTESDAGLVDFSIACMESDREFLSDAVQDMKMACRRQENVIKAQIARQQQLQKRLDTVTKSLNEMRLAREFERNVAKSALVPSASREEPNDVAEVLPQDERIPVDTFRLLFKNNEMMRTNVARKNMLVLEKESVVQSMETKVAQYIDKFNEITRFDDSVQMSCEAAVQATKRSLDAEESSLARQIEDLRASNNEMRATISKKAAGLQARKAAPNRRK
;
A
#
# COMPACT_ATOMS: atom_id res chain seq x y z
N MET A 1 -57.99 -47.96 -25.91
CA MET A 1 -57.90 -48.36 -24.49
C MET A 1 -56.48 -48.84 -24.22
N GLU A 2 -55.48 -47.95 -24.32
CA GLU A 2 -54.06 -48.24 -24.05
C GLU A 2 -53.35 -46.93 -23.64
N LEU A 3 -53.54 -46.50 -22.39
CA LEU A 3 -52.87 -45.30 -21.83
C LEU A 3 -52.70 -45.46 -20.31
N ALA A 4 -52.23 -46.63 -19.87
CA ALA A 4 -52.06 -46.91 -18.44
C ALA A 4 -50.73 -47.60 -18.12
N THR A 5 -49.64 -47.19 -18.78
CA THR A 5 -48.24 -47.40 -18.32
C THR A 5 -47.31 -46.41 -19.04
N MET A 6 -47.43 -45.12 -18.77
CA MET A 6 -46.43 -44.11 -19.19
C MET A 6 -45.82 -43.50 -17.93
N ASP A 7 -44.48 -43.50 -17.88
CA ASP A 7 -43.65 -43.02 -16.77
C ASP A 7 -44.06 -41.56 -16.43
N PRO A 8 -44.24 -41.17 -15.15
CA PRO A 8 -44.65 -39.82 -14.78
C PRO A 8 -43.74 -38.70 -15.33
N MET A 9 -42.44 -38.96 -15.51
CA MET A 9 -41.54 -38.01 -16.20
C MET A 9 -41.86 -37.85 -17.69
N ALA A 10 -42.25 -38.93 -18.36
CA ALA A 10 -42.64 -38.88 -19.77
C ALA A 10 -43.95 -38.10 -19.95
N GLN A 11 -44.87 -38.15 -18.98
CA GLN A 11 -46.08 -37.32 -18.97
C GLN A 11 -45.78 -35.84 -18.75
N GLN A 12 -44.81 -35.51 -17.89
CA GLN A 12 -44.42 -34.12 -17.63
C GLN A 12 -43.69 -33.49 -18.82
N GLU A 13 -42.83 -34.25 -19.52
CA GLU A 13 -42.20 -33.80 -20.77
C GLU A 13 -43.19 -33.69 -21.93
N LEU A 14 -44.18 -34.59 -22.02
CA LEU A 14 -45.29 -34.44 -22.97
C LEU A 14 -46.06 -33.14 -22.73
N GLN A 15 -46.37 -32.81 -21.47
CA GLN A 15 -47.03 -31.55 -21.13
C GLN A 15 -46.20 -30.32 -21.49
N ARG A 16 -44.88 -30.34 -21.27
CA ARG A 16 -43.98 -29.26 -21.71
C ARG A 16 -43.94 -29.12 -23.23
N MET A 17 -43.86 -30.23 -23.96
CA MET A 17 -43.88 -30.23 -25.42
C MET A 17 -45.21 -29.67 -25.95
N THR A 18 -46.34 -30.06 -25.37
CA THR A 18 -47.65 -29.53 -25.76
C THR A 18 -47.74 -28.02 -25.52
N GLN A 19 -47.27 -27.53 -24.35
CA GLN A 19 -47.22 -26.08 -24.07
C GLN A 19 -46.31 -25.32 -25.04
N ALA A 20 -45.17 -25.89 -25.40
CA ALA A 20 -44.28 -25.27 -26.39
C ALA A 20 -44.94 -25.22 -27.79
N ILE A 21 -45.63 -26.29 -28.20
CA ILE A 21 -46.37 -26.34 -29.46
C ILE A 21 -47.47 -25.26 -29.48
N GLU A 22 -48.22 -25.11 -28.40
CA GLU A 22 -49.26 -24.07 -28.28
C GLU A 22 -48.67 -22.66 -28.37
N GLN A 23 -47.52 -22.40 -27.73
CA GLN A 23 -46.84 -21.12 -27.81
C GLN A 23 -46.32 -20.82 -29.23
N TYR A 24 -45.77 -21.81 -29.92
CA TYR A 24 -45.32 -21.63 -31.31
C TYR A 24 -46.49 -21.47 -32.29
N ALA A 25 -47.61 -22.18 -32.06
CA ALA A 25 -48.83 -22.00 -32.84
C ALA A 25 -49.39 -20.58 -32.67
N ALA A 26 -49.51 -20.09 -31.43
CA ALA A 26 -49.96 -18.72 -31.16
C ALA A 26 -49.05 -17.65 -31.80
N ARG A 27 -47.74 -17.92 -31.88
CA ARG A 27 -46.79 -17.01 -32.53
C ARG A 27 -46.87 -17.06 -34.06
N LEU A 28 -47.22 -18.20 -34.64
CA LEU A 28 -47.49 -18.30 -36.08
C LEU A 28 -48.77 -17.55 -36.43
N ASP A 29 -49.82 -17.66 -35.61
CA ASP A 29 -51.05 -16.90 -35.81
C ASP A 29 -50.80 -15.39 -35.71
N SER A 30 -49.99 -14.93 -34.74
CA SER A 30 -49.64 -13.51 -34.64
C SER A 30 -48.87 -13.00 -35.87
N LEU A 31 -47.90 -13.77 -36.36
CA LEU A 31 -47.16 -13.45 -37.58
C LEU A 31 -48.07 -13.45 -38.82
N GLY A 32 -49.05 -14.36 -38.88
CA GLY A 32 -50.07 -14.38 -39.91
C GLY A 32 -50.88 -13.08 -39.93
N THR A 33 -51.35 -12.62 -38.76
CA THR A 33 -52.07 -11.34 -38.65
C THR A 33 -51.21 -10.13 -39.01
N GLU A 34 -49.93 -10.11 -38.63
CA GLU A 34 -49.00 -9.04 -38.99
C GLU A 34 -48.78 -9.00 -40.52
N LEU A 35 -48.62 -10.15 -41.16
CA LEU A 35 -48.48 -10.22 -42.62
C LEU A 35 -49.74 -9.74 -43.35
N GLU A 36 -50.94 -10.15 -42.91
CA GLU A 36 -52.19 -9.65 -43.47
C GLU A 36 -52.32 -8.13 -43.31
N THR A 37 -51.95 -7.58 -42.15
CA THR A 37 -51.99 -6.12 -41.94
C THR A 37 -51.01 -5.37 -42.87
N ILE A 38 -49.81 -5.91 -43.10
CA ILE A 38 -48.84 -5.34 -44.04
C ILE A 38 -49.35 -5.43 -45.49
N GLU A 39 -49.94 -6.55 -45.88
CA GLU A 39 -50.56 -6.70 -47.21
C GLU A 39 -51.72 -5.71 -47.41
N GLN A 40 -52.53 -5.51 -46.38
CA GLN A 40 -53.66 -4.59 -46.43
C GLN A 40 -53.22 -3.13 -46.45
N GLN A 41 -52.14 -2.79 -45.72
CA GLN A 41 -51.48 -1.48 -45.80
C GLN A 41 -50.89 -1.23 -47.19
N ASN A 42 -50.23 -2.23 -47.79
CA ASN A 42 -49.71 -2.12 -49.16
C ASN A 42 -50.83 -1.96 -50.20
N ARG A 43 -52.00 -2.60 -50.01
CA ARG A 43 -53.17 -2.43 -50.90
C ARG A 43 -53.85 -1.07 -50.75
N ASN A 44 -53.72 -0.44 -49.57
CA ASN A 44 -54.27 0.87 -49.26
C ASN A 44 -53.27 2.01 -49.44
N ASP A 45 -52.07 1.72 -49.94
CA ASP A 45 -51.02 2.71 -50.12
C ASP A 45 -51.37 3.62 -51.31
N ASP A 46 -51.73 4.87 -51.03
CA ASP A 46 -52.25 5.86 -52.00
C ASP A 46 -51.31 6.05 -53.21
N VAL A 47 -50.01 5.81 -53.02
CA VAL A 47 -48.99 5.90 -54.07
C VAL A 47 -49.16 4.78 -55.12
N ILE A 48 -49.50 3.56 -54.71
CA ILE A 48 -49.69 2.43 -55.64
C ILE A 48 -50.98 2.61 -56.43
N ARG A 49 -52.04 3.10 -55.78
CA ARG A 49 -53.31 3.47 -56.44
C ARG A 49 -53.13 4.61 -57.44
N GLN A 50 -52.40 5.66 -57.07
CA GLN A 50 -52.07 6.76 -57.99
C GLN A 50 -51.24 6.27 -59.19
N ILE A 51 -50.28 5.38 -59.00
CA ILE A 51 -49.47 4.82 -60.09
C ILE A 51 -50.33 3.95 -61.02
N GLN A 52 -51.25 3.13 -60.50
CA GLN A 52 -52.16 2.31 -61.31
C GLN A 52 -53.18 3.18 -62.07
N GLN A 53 -53.82 4.15 -61.42
CA GLN A 53 -54.77 5.07 -62.07
C GLN A 53 -54.09 5.96 -63.13
N TYR A 54 -52.83 6.32 -62.95
CA TYR A 54 -52.08 7.10 -63.94
C TYR A 54 -51.58 6.24 -65.12
N ASN A 55 -51.20 4.98 -64.86
CA ASN A 55 -50.85 4.05 -65.95
C ASN A 55 -52.09 3.69 -66.79
N GLU A 56 -53.28 3.58 -66.19
CA GLU A 56 -54.52 3.35 -66.94
C GLU A 56 -54.95 4.57 -67.77
N THR A 57 -54.64 5.80 -67.34
CA THR A 57 -54.94 7.01 -68.12
C THR A 57 -53.91 7.35 -69.22
N VAL A 58 -52.68 6.82 -69.15
CA VAL A 58 -51.60 7.10 -70.11
C VAL A 58 -51.52 6.08 -71.28
N VAL A 59 -52.32 5.00 -71.26
CA VAL A 59 -52.34 4.01 -72.36
C VAL A 59 -53.16 4.44 -73.59
N ALA A 60 -53.74 5.66 -73.61
CA ALA A 60 -54.28 6.25 -74.84
C ALA A 60 -53.26 7.22 -75.48
N PRO A 61 -52.58 6.85 -76.59
CA PRO A 61 -51.54 7.67 -77.19
C PRO A 61 -52.15 8.66 -78.19
N HIS A 62 -53.03 9.58 -77.78
CA HIS A 62 -53.62 10.57 -78.69
C HIS A 62 -53.35 12.00 -78.19
N GLU A 63 -52.54 12.71 -78.99
CA GLU A 63 -52.33 14.17 -79.04
C GLU A 63 -51.90 14.87 -77.74
N ILE A 64 -50.61 14.74 -77.39
CA ILE A 64 -49.95 15.70 -76.50
C ILE A 64 -49.67 16.97 -77.32
N ALA A 65 -50.23 18.11 -76.92
CA ALA A 65 -49.94 19.40 -77.55
C ALA A 65 -48.42 19.70 -77.48
N ALA A 66 -47.87 20.30 -78.53
CA ALA A 66 -46.41 20.53 -78.62
C ALA A 66 -45.85 21.37 -77.47
N GLU A 67 -46.69 22.24 -76.88
CA GLU A 67 -46.35 23.08 -75.72
C GLU A 67 -46.13 22.25 -74.45
N ASP A 68 -46.92 21.19 -74.24
CA ASP A 68 -46.84 20.32 -73.05
C ASP A 68 -45.86 19.15 -73.23
N ALA A 69 -45.40 18.90 -74.46
CA ALA A 69 -44.52 17.78 -74.78
C ALA A 69 -43.16 17.88 -74.05
N MET A 70 -42.60 19.08 -73.91
CA MET A 70 -41.34 19.28 -73.18
C MET A 70 -41.49 19.00 -71.69
N ASP A 71 -42.56 19.49 -71.06
CA ASP A 71 -42.81 19.23 -69.64
C ASP A 71 -43.05 17.74 -69.36
N ASN A 72 -43.72 17.05 -70.29
CA ASN A 72 -43.92 15.61 -70.20
C ASN A 72 -42.60 14.83 -70.37
N ILE A 73 -41.72 15.25 -71.29
CA ILE A 73 -40.38 14.67 -71.45
C ILE A 73 -39.55 14.86 -70.17
N VAL A 74 -39.54 16.07 -69.59
CA VAL A 74 -38.80 16.36 -68.35
C VAL A 74 -39.35 15.53 -67.20
N ARG A 75 -40.68 15.39 -67.10
CA ARG A 75 -41.34 14.57 -66.08
C ARG A 75 -41.00 13.08 -66.22
N MET A 76 -41.07 12.52 -67.43
CA MET A 76 -40.68 11.13 -67.68
C MET A 76 -39.19 10.90 -67.43
N GLN A 77 -38.32 11.84 -67.80
CA GLN A 77 -36.90 11.78 -67.48
C GLN A 77 -36.66 11.79 -65.97
N ASN A 78 -37.43 12.57 -65.21
CA ASN A 78 -37.36 12.59 -63.75
C ASN A 78 -37.88 11.28 -63.15
N GLN A 79 -39.00 10.73 -63.63
CA GLN A 79 -39.50 9.41 -63.22
C GLN A 79 -38.47 8.31 -63.50
N LEU A 80 -37.82 8.35 -64.66
CA LEU A 80 -36.79 7.40 -65.05
C LEU A 80 -35.53 7.54 -64.17
N LYS A 81 -35.12 8.77 -63.83
CA LYS A 81 -34.03 9.02 -62.86
C LYS A 81 -34.37 8.47 -61.47
N ILE A 82 -35.60 8.68 -61.00
CA ILE A 82 -36.08 8.15 -59.71
C ILE A 82 -36.08 6.61 -59.73
N ALA A 83 -36.61 6.00 -60.79
CA ALA A 83 -36.62 4.54 -60.95
C ALA A 83 -35.21 3.95 -61.01
N ARG A 84 -34.28 4.58 -61.74
CA ARG A 84 -32.86 4.18 -61.76
C ARG A 84 -32.23 4.28 -60.37
N ARG A 85 -32.48 5.37 -59.64
CA ARG A 85 -31.96 5.54 -58.27
C ARG A 85 -32.53 4.51 -57.31
N ARG A 86 -33.84 4.21 -57.40
CA ARG A 86 -34.49 3.16 -56.61
C ARG A 86 -33.89 1.79 -56.89
N ASN A 87 -33.70 1.43 -58.15
CA ASN A 87 -33.07 0.15 -58.52
C ASN A 87 -31.61 0.06 -58.06
N GLN A 88 -30.85 1.15 -58.10
CA GLN A 88 -29.50 1.19 -57.56
C GLN A 88 -29.48 1.00 -56.03
N LEU A 89 -30.44 1.58 -55.31
CA LEU A 89 -30.57 1.38 -53.87
C LEU A 89 -30.95 -0.06 -53.53
N LEU A 90 -31.94 -0.63 -54.24
CA LEU A 90 -32.34 -2.03 -54.07
C LEU A 90 -31.19 -2.99 -54.40
N ALA A 91 -30.40 -2.73 -55.45
CA ALA A 91 -29.23 -3.53 -55.78
C ALA A 91 -28.17 -3.50 -54.67
N ARG A 92 -27.95 -2.34 -54.03
CA ARG A 92 -27.03 -2.21 -52.89
C ARG A 92 -27.56 -2.93 -51.65
N GLU A 93 -28.86 -2.86 -51.40
CA GLU A 93 -29.51 -3.56 -50.30
C GLU A 93 -29.41 -5.08 -50.49
N ASN A 94 -29.73 -5.60 -51.67
CA ASN A 94 -29.58 -7.02 -52.00
C ASN A 94 -28.13 -7.49 -51.84
N ALA A 95 -27.15 -6.70 -52.30
CA ALA A 95 -25.73 -7.03 -52.12
C ALA A 95 -25.33 -7.07 -50.63
N MET A 96 -25.89 -6.20 -49.79
CA MET A 96 -25.69 -6.23 -48.34
C MET A 96 -26.32 -7.48 -47.72
N GLN A 97 -27.55 -7.81 -48.11
CA GLN A 97 -28.25 -9.00 -47.61
C GLN A 97 -27.54 -10.30 -48.00
N GLU A 98 -27.07 -10.41 -49.24
CA GLU A 98 -26.24 -11.54 -49.68
C GLU A 98 -24.96 -11.68 -48.85
N LYS A 99 -24.31 -10.56 -48.54
CA LYS A 99 -23.12 -10.56 -47.68
C LYS A 99 -23.45 -11.07 -46.28
N LEU A 100 -24.53 -10.59 -45.67
CA LEU A 100 -24.98 -11.04 -44.34
C LEU A 100 -25.33 -12.53 -44.33
N LEU A 101 -25.95 -13.04 -45.39
CA LEU A 101 -26.25 -14.46 -45.55
C LEU A 101 -24.98 -15.31 -45.67
N ARG A 102 -23.98 -14.87 -46.46
CA ARG A 102 -22.68 -15.54 -46.55
C ARG A 102 -21.96 -15.55 -45.21
N ASP A 103 -21.94 -14.42 -44.50
CA ASP A 103 -21.32 -14.31 -43.18
C ASP A 103 -22.01 -15.23 -42.16
N ARG A 104 -23.35 -15.32 -42.20
CA ARG A 104 -24.12 -16.25 -41.36
C ARG A 104 -23.86 -17.71 -41.72
N ALA A 105 -23.78 -18.04 -43.01
CA ALA A 105 -23.45 -19.40 -43.47
C ALA A 105 -22.04 -19.82 -43.02
N ASN A 106 -21.05 -18.94 -43.18
CA ASN A 106 -19.67 -19.18 -42.72
C ASN A 106 -19.61 -19.39 -41.21
N LYS A 107 -20.37 -18.61 -40.44
CA LYS A 107 -20.48 -18.77 -38.98
C LYS A 107 -21.16 -20.08 -38.59
N LEU A 108 -22.20 -20.49 -39.31
CA LEU A 108 -22.85 -21.79 -39.08
C LEU A 108 -21.90 -22.94 -39.42
N GLU A 109 -21.13 -22.82 -40.49
CA GLU A 109 -20.12 -23.82 -40.86
C GLU A 109 -19.00 -23.91 -39.83
N SER A 110 -18.52 -22.77 -39.29
CA SER A 110 -17.52 -22.77 -38.22
C SER A 110 -18.06 -23.42 -36.95
N LEU A 111 -19.27 -23.07 -36.53
CA LEU A 111 -19.95 -23.68 -35.38
C LEU A 111 -20.18 -25.18 -35.59
N HIS A 112 -20.49 -25.61 -36.81
CA HIS A 112 -20.63 -27.03 -37.13
C HIS A 112 -19.30 -27.78 -37.03
N LYS A 113 -18.19 -27.19 -37.49
CA LYS A 113 -16.85 -27.75 -37.34
C LYS A 113 -16.41 -27.81 -35.87
N GLU A 114 -16.70 -26.76 -35.10
CA GLU A 114 -16.46 -26.74 -33.65
C GLU A 114 -17.28 -27.83 -32.95
N LEU A 115 -18.56 -27.94 -33.26
CA LEU A 115 -19.43 -29.00 -32.75
C LEU A 115 -18.88 -30.39 -33.10
N GLY A 116 -18.47 -30.60 -34.36
CA GLY A 116 -17.83 -31.85 -34.78
C GLY A 116 -16.55 -32.13 -33.99
N THR A 117 -15.72 -31.12 -33.74
CA THR A 117 -14.50 -31.24 -32.94
C THR A 117 -14.80 -31.62 -31.49
N VAL A 118 -15.80 -30.98 -30.88
CA VAL A 118 -16.29 -31.31 -29.54
C VAL A 118 -16.83 -32.73 -29.51
N MET A 119 -17.63 -33.14 -30.50
CA MET A 119 -18.19 -34.49 -30.60
C MET A 119 -17.11 -35.57 -30.73
N VAL A 120 -16.04 -35.32 -31.51
CA VAL A 120 -14.86 -36.20 -31.60
C VAL A 120 -14.12 -36.27 -30.27
N ALA A 121 -13.80 -35.11 -29.67
CA ALA A 121 -13.03 -35.06 -28.43
C ALA A 121 -13.75 -35.69 -27.24
N THR A 122 -15.08 -35.53 -27.18
CA THR A 122 -15.91 -36.00 -26.06
C THR A 122 -16.49 -37.40 -26.29
N GLY A 123 -16.38 -37.96 -27.51
CA GLY A 123 -16.91 -39.27 -27.86
C GLY A 123 -18.45 -39.29 -27.92
N TRP A 124 -19.08 -38.16 -28.22
CA TRP A 124 -20.54 -37.99 -28.26
C TRP A 124 -21.18 -38.57 -29.54
N TYR A 125 -20.64 -39.68 -30.06
CA TYR A 125 -21.23 -40.41 -31.18
C TYR A 125 -22.12 -41.53 -30.66
N GLY A 126 -23.40 -41.47 -31.01
CA GLY A 126 -24.34 -42.58 -30.84
C GLY A 126 -25.02 -42.61 -29.48
N GLY A 127 -26.35 -42.46 -29.51
CA GLY A 127 -27.20 -42.70 -28.35
C GLY A 127 -26.88 -44.05 -27.69
N LYS A 128 -26.99 -44.07 -26.36
CA LYS A 128 -26.56 -45.10 -25.40
C LYS A 128 -25.18 -44.90 -24.77
N ARG A 129 -24.99 -43.73 -24.16
CA ARG A 129 -24.54 -43.71 -22.76
C ARG A 129 -25.56 -42.91 -21.99
N ASP A 130 -26.15 -43.51 -20.97
CA ASP A 130 -26.82 -42.77 -19.91
C ASP A 130 -25.78 -41.82 -19.32
N VAL A 131 -25.72 -40.61 -19.87
CA VAL A 131 -25.05 -39.50 -19.21
C VAL A 131 -25.81 -39.38 -17.90
N GLN A 132 -25.16 -39.72 -16.79
CA GLN A 132 -25.75 -39.57 -15.47
C GLN A 132 -26.03 -38.07 -15.29
N PHE A 133 -27.23 -37.63 -15.66
CA PHE A 133 -27.68 -36.24 -15.57
C PHE A 133 -27.44 -35.68 -14.17
N SER A 134 -27.55 -36.54 -13.15
CA SER A 134 -27.23 -36.24 -11.76
C SER A 134 -25.79 -35.79 -11.49
N ARG A 135 -24.81 -36.22 -12.31
CA ARG A 135 -23.41 -35.80 -12.18
C ARG A 135 -23.19 -34.45 -12.86
N MET A 136 -23.74 -34.24 -14.05
CA MET A 136 -23.69 -32.94 -14.72
C MET A 136 -24.45 -31.85 -13.96
N GLU A 137 -25.58 -32.17 -13.34
CA GLU A 137 -26.32 -31.21 -12.51
C GLU A 137 -25.53 -30.81 -11.26
N ARG A 138 -24.82 -31.75 -10.63
CA ARG A 138 -23.90 -31.44 -9.52
C ARG A 138 -22.73 -30.59 -9.99
N GLU A 139 -22.06 -30.97 -11.07
CA GLU A 139 -20.94 -30.19 -11.61
C GLU A 139 -21.39 -28.78 -12.03
N ARG A 140 -22.63 -28.61 -12.53
CA ARG A 140 -23.21 -27.28 -12.80
C ARG A 140 -23.52 -26.49 -11.52
N ALA A 141 -24.00 -27.14 -10.48
CA ALA A 141 -24.23 -26.50 -9.18
C ALA A 141 -22.89 -26.05 -8.56
N ASP A 142 -21.89 -26.92 -8.58
CA ASP A 142 -20.54 -26.62 -8.07
C ASP A 142 -19.88 -25.45 -8.84
N ILE A 143 -20.05 -25.40 -10.17
CA ILE A 143 -19.59 -24.28 -11.00
C ILE A 143 -20.33 -22.98 -10.64
N HIS A 144 -21.63 -23.05 -10.35
CA HIS A 144 -22.41 -21.89 -9.95
C HIS A 144 -21.97 -21.37 -8.58
N ASP A 145 -21.76 -22.26 -7.61
CA ASP A 145 -21.28 -21.93 -6.27
C ASP A 145 -19.87 -21.33 -6.34
N MET A 146 -18.98 -21.91 -7.15
CA MET A 146 -17.67 -21.32 -7.42
C MET A 146 -17.76 -19.92 -8.02
N ALA A 147 -18.68 -19.69 -8.96
CA ALA A 147 -18.86 -18.36 -9.56
C ALA A 147 -19.36 -17.32 -8.54
N LEU A 148 -20.22 -17.73 -7.58
CA LEU A 148 -20.66 -16.87 -6.48
C LEU A 148 -19.52 -16.55 -5.52
N VAL A 149 -18.71 -17.54 -5.15
CA VAL A 149 -17.52 -17.34 -4.30
C VAL A 149 -16.52 -16.42 -5.00
N GLU A 150 -16.27 -16.60 -6.30
CA GLU A 150 -15.40 -15.73 -7.08
C GLU A 150 -15.92 -14.28 -7.12
N ALA A 151 -17.22 -14.09 -7.30
CA ALA A 151 -17.84 -12.76 -7.28
C ALA A 151 -17.68 -12.08 -5.91
N SER A 152 -17.87 -12.83 -4.80
CA SER A 152 -17.64 -12.33 -3.44
C SER A 152 -16.19 -11.93 -3.24
N LEU A 153 -15.23 -12.79 -3.58
CA LEU A 153 -13.80 -12.52 -3.46
C LEU A 153 -13.38 -11.31 -4.29
N ARG A 154 -13.91 -11.15 -5.52
CA ARG A 154 -13.65 -9.96 -6.34
C ARG A 154 -14.18 -8.67 -5.69
N SER A 155 -15.34 -8.74 -5.03
CA SER A 155 -15.90 -7.62 -4.26
C SER A 155 -15.01 -7.28 -3.06
N ASP A 156 -14.56 -8.29 -2.31
CA ASP A 156 -13.70 -8.12 -1.14
C ASP A 156 -12.32 -7.56 -1.51
N ILE A 157 -11.74 -8.04 -2.62
CA ILE A 157 -10.50 -7.49 -3.19
C ILE A 157 -10.68 -6.02 -3.57
N LYS A 158 -11.83 -5.62 -4.12
CA LYS A 158 -12.10 -4.23 -4.48
C LYS A 158 -12.24 -3.36 -3.23
N SER A 159 -12.94 -3.85 -2.21
CA SER A 159 -13.10 -3.18 -0.91
C SER A 159 -11.75 -2.97 -0.22
N THR A 160 -10.94 -4.03 -0.11
CA THR A 160 -9.61 -3.98 0.50
C THR A 160 -8.67 -3.04 -0.25
N LYS A 161 -8.66 -3.05 -1.60
CA LYS A 161 -7.90 -2.06 -2.39
C LYS A 161 -8.31 -0.62 -2.09
N SER A 162 -9.61 -0.35 -1.94
CA SER A 162 -10.08 0.99 -1.55
C SER A 162 -9.61 1.38 -0.15
N THR A 163 -9.63 0.45 0.80
CA THR A 163 -9.15 0.67 2.17
C THR A 163 -7.65 0.91 2.20
N ILE A 164 -6.86 0.14 1.47
CA ILE A 164 -5.41 0.33 1.33
C ILE A 164 -5.11 1.73 0.79
N ALA A 165 -5.76 2.15 -0.31
CA ALA A 165 -5.57 3.48 -0.87
C ALA A 165 -5.92 4.61 0.11
N LYS A 166 -6.94 4.44 0.95
CA LYS A 166 -7.28 5.40 2.02
C LYS A 166 -6.20 5.45 3.10
N LEU A 167 -5.66 4.30 3.50
CA LEU A 167 -4.59 4.21 4.50
C LEU A 167 -3.30 4.81 3.96
N GLU A 168 -2.90 4.52 2.73
CA GLU A 168 -1.73 5.11 2.08
C GLU A 168 -1.83 6.64 2.03
N LYS A 169 -3.01 7.17 1.66
CA LYS A 169 -3.26 8.61 1.67
C LYS A 169 -3.14 9.21 3.09
N ALA A 170 -3.63 8.50 4.11
CA ALA A 170 -3.52 8.94 5.50
C ALA A 170 -2.06 8.94 5.99
N VAL A 171 -1.29 7.91 5.63
CA VAL A 171 0.14 7.80 5.94
C VAL A 171 0.93 8.95 5.30
N LEU A 172 0.69 9.24 4.01
CA LEU A 172 1.33 10.37 3.33
C LEU A 172 0.96 11.72 3.95
N ALA A 173 -0.30 11.89 4.39
CA ALA A 173 -0.72 13.11 5.08
C ALA A 173 -0.06 13.24 6.47
N LEU A 174 0.13 12.13 7.19
CA LEU A 174 0.82 12.11 8.47
C LEU A 174 2.32 12.37 8.33
N SER A 175 2.98 11.81 7.32
CA SER A 175 4.40 12.07 7.07
C SER A 175 4.65 13.54 6.73
N ALA A 176 3.79 14.15 5.90
CA ALA A 176 3.87 15.58 5.62
C ALA A 176 3.69 16.45 6.88
N LYS A 177 2.76 16.08 7.77
CA LYS A 177 2.58 16.76 9.07
C LYS A 177 3.79 16.59 10.00
N ALA A 178 4.43 15.42 10.00
CA ALA A 178 5.61 15.16 10.81
C ALA A 178 6.78 16.05 10.37
N LEU A 179 7.05 16.13 9.05
CA LEU A 179 8.07 17.01 8.48
C LEU A 179 7.80 18.49 8.82
N ALA A 180 6.55 18.97 8.63
CA ALA A 180 6.19 20.34 8.98
C ALA A 180 6.36 20.63 10.49
N ASN A 181 6.18 19.62 11.35
CA ASN A 181 6.38 19.79 12.78
C ASN A 181 7.88 19.86 13.15
N GLU A 182 8.72 19.10 12.46
CA GLU A 182 10.18 19.14 12.60
C GLU A 182 10.73 20.51 12.17
N GLU A 183 10.22 21.07 11.06
CA GLU A 183 10.52 22.44 10.63
C GLU A 183 10.10 23.49 11.67
N ARG A 184 8.91 23.36 12.27
CA ARG A 184 8.52 24.26 13.36
C ARG A 184 9.39 24.11 14.60
N HIS A 185 9.77 22.88 14.94
CA HIS A 185 10.62 22.64 16.10
C HIS A 185 12.00 23.27 15.91
N THR A 186 12.59 23.13 14.73
CA THR A 186 13.87 23.79 14.40
C THR A 186 13.76 25.32 14.44
N GLN A 187 12.68 25.90 13.90
CA GLN A 187 12.42 27.34 14.01
C GLN A 187 12.26 27.80 15.46
N TYR A 188 11.55 27.03 16.29
CA TYR A 188 11.40 27.31 17.71
C TYR A 188 12.75 27.32 18.44
N MET A 189 13.60 26.32 18.17
CA MET A 189 14.93 26.23 18.77
C MET A 189 15.84 27.39 18.34
N GLN A 190 15.75 27.83 17.08
CA GLN A 190 16.44 29.03 16.60
C GLN A 190 15.96 30.27 17.35
N LEU A 191 14.64 30.47 17.48
CA LEU A 191 14.07 31.61 18.20
C LEU A 191 14.50 31.65 19.67
N CYS A 192 14.53 30.49 20.35
CA CYS A 192 15.04 30.40 21.72
C CYS A 192 16.51 30.80 21.84
N ASN A 193 17.34 30.44 20.85
CA ASN A 193 18.73 30.87 20.82
C ASN A 193 18.85 32.38 20.58
N ASP A 194 18.06 32.94 19.67
CA ASP A 194 18.03 34.38 19.41
C ASP A 194 17.62 35.16 20.65
N CYS A 195 16.58 34.72 21.36
CA CYS A 195 16.18 35.31 22.64
C CYS A 195 17.34 35.30 23.65
N ARG A 196 18.06 34.17 23.80
CA ARG A 196 19.22 34.07 24.70
C ARG A 196 20.39 34.95 24.29
N VAL A 197 20.57 35.20 22.99
CA VAL A 197 21.59 36.15 22.51
C VAL A 197 21.17 37.58 22.87
N ARG A 198 19.91 37.95 22.60
CA ARG A 198 19.38 39.27 22.94
C ARG A 198 19.37 39.56 24.43
N GLU A 199 19.03 38.58 25.28
CA GLU A 199 19.13 38.71 26.73
C GLU A 199 20.56 39.05 27.17
N ARG A 200 21.56 38.35 26.62
CA ARG A 200 22.98 38.64 26.89
C ARG A 200 23.39 40.02 26.42
N GLU A 201 22.98 40.43 25.23
CA GLU A 201 23.25 41.79 24.72
C GLU A 201 22.60 42.87 25.60
N CYS A 202 21.39 42.64 26.09
CA CYS A 202 20.71 43.53 27.03
C CYS A 202 21.46 43.64 28.35
N ASP A 203 21.91 42.51 28.93
CA ASP A 203 22.69 42.48 30.16
C ASP A 203 24.02 43.23 29.99
N GLU A 204 24.70 43.06 28.85
CA GLU A 204 25.95 43.75 28.51
C GLU A 204 25.73 45.26 28.36
N LEU A 205 24.66 45.68 27.68
CA LEU A 205 24.30 47.09 27.53
C LEU A 205 23.94 47.71 28.88
N GLN A 206 23.19 47.00 29.73
CA GLN A 206 22.84 47.47 31.06
C GLN A 206 24.10 47.63 31.94
N ALA A 207 25.03 46.68 31.87
CA ALA A 207 26.33 46.79 32.53
C ALA A 207 27.17 47.96 31.99
N LYS A 208 27.09 48.26 30.68
CA LYS A 208 27.77 49.41 30.08
C LYS A 208 27.16 50.74 30.53
N VAL A 209 25.82 50.83 30.59
CA VAL A 209 25.11 52.02 31.09
C VAL A 209 25.48 52.28 32.55
N HIS A 210 25.54 51.24 33.40
CA HIS A 210 25.97 51.40 34.78
C HIS A 210 27.41 51.92 34.90
N ARG A 211 28.33 51.42 34.06
CA ARG A 211 29.71 51.92 33.99
C ARG A 211 29.77 53.39 33.56
N MET A 212 29.09 53.75 32.47
CA MET A 212 29.04 55.14 32.00
C MET A 212 28.40 56.08 33.03
N ALA A 213 27.38 55.64 33.76
CA ALA A 213 26.78 56.42 34.83
C ALA A 213 27.74 56.66 36.01
N ALA A 214 28.57 55.66 36.34
CA ALA A 214 29.62 55.81 37.34
C ALA A 214 30.72 56.78 36.86
N ASP A 215 31.15 56.67 35.60
CA ASP A 215 32.15 57.56 35.01
C ASP A 215 31.64 59.01 34.91
N ASN A 216 30.37 59.21 34.52
CA ASN A 216 29.76 60.54 34.51
C ASN A 216 29.66 61.14 35.91
N LYS A 217 29.36 60.34 36.95
CA LYS A 217 29.41 60.81 38.34
C LYS A 217 30.82 61.25 38.74
N LYS A 218 31.86 60.50 38.35
CA LYS A 218 33.26 60.87 38.58
C LYS A 218 33.62 62.17 37.86
N LEU A 219 33.24 62.33 36.59
CA LEU A 219 33.47 63.57 35.83
C LEU A 219 32.71 64.77 36.41
N GLN A 220 31.47 64.59 36.87
CA GLN A 220 30.74 65.64 37.57
C GLN A 220 31.40 66.06 38.88
N LEU A 221 32.04 65.12 39.60
CA LEU A 221 32.88 65.42 40.76
C LEU A 221 34.09 66.27 40.34
N VAL A 222 34.80 65.90 39.27
CA VAL A 222 35.96 66.65 38.74
C VAL A 222 35.57 68.07 38.27
N VAL A 223 34.47 68.22 37.53
CA VAL A 223 33.98 69.54 37.08
C VAL A 223 33.56 70.42 38.25
N LYS A 224 32.99 69.85 39.32
CA LYS A 224 32.69 70.58 40.57
C LYS A 224 33.96 71.00 41.34
N THR A 225 35.11 70.44 41.01
CA THR A 225 36.39 70.69 41.71
C THR A 225 37.33 71.60 40.95
N GLU A 226 37.12 71.82 39.65
CA GLU A 226 37.78 72.90 38.91
C GLU A 226 37.31 74.30 39.35
N SER A 227 36.23 74.39 40.14
CA SER A 227 35.68 75.67 40.61
C SER A 227 36.15 76.14 41.98
N ASP A 228 37.00 75.41 42.73
CA ASP A 228 37.56 75.95 43.99
C ASP A 228 38.84 75.26 44.47
N ALA A 229 39.70 76.05 45.11
CA ALA A 229 41.05 75.73 45.56
C ALA A 229 41.12 74.54 46.55
N GLY A 230 41.52 73.35 46.07
CA GLY A 230 41.63 72.15 46.92
C GLY A 230 42.60 71.07 46.43
N LEU A 231 43.70 71.44 45.77
CA LEU A 231 44.61 70.49 45.09
C LEU A 231 45.19 69.37 46.00
N VAL A 232 45.37 69.63 47.29
CA VAL A 232 45.96 68.66 48.24
C VAL A 232 44.93 67.63 48.71
N ASP A 233 43.73 68.07 49.07
CA ASP A 233 42.62 67.16 49.43
C ASP A 233 42.21 66.31 48.23
N PHE A 234 42.42 66.82 47.01
CA PHE A 234 42.15 66.09 45.77
C PHE A 234 43.17 64.98 45.47
N SER A 235 44.46 65.20 45.78
CA SER A 235 45.45 64.13 45.68
C SER A 235 45.13 63.00 46.66
N ILE A 236 44.65 63.35 47.86
CA ILE A 236 44.21 62.37 48.86
C ILE A 236 42.96 61.64 48.37
N ALA A 237 41.97 62.35 47.84
CA ALA A 237 40.76 61.75 47.28
C ALA A 237 41.03 60.84 46.06
N CYS A 238 41.98 61.20 45.19
CA CYS A 238 42.42 60.33 44.10
C CYS A 238 43.12 59.07 44.62
N MET A 239 43.97 59.18 45.64
CA MET A 239 44.58 58.02 46.29
C MET A 239 43.56 57.13 47.01
N GLU A 240 42.52 57.72 47.60
CA GLU A 240 41.39 57.00 48.19
C GLU A 240 40.55 56.29 47.12
N SER A 241 40.28 56.96 45.99
CA SER A 241 39.63 56.36 44.82
C SER A 241 40.46 55.24 44.20
N ASP A 242 41.78 55.37 44.12
CA ASP A 242 42.67 54.30 43.64
C ASP A 242 42.71 53.13 44.62
N ARG A 243 42.67 53.41 45.92
CA ARG A 243 42.54 52.38 46.95
C ARG A 243 41.20 51.65 46.86
N GLU A 244 40.10 52.37 46.63
CA GLU A 244 38.78 51.78 46.40
C GLU A 244 38.74 50.96 45.10
N PHE A 245 39.29 51.49 44.01
CA PHE A 245 39.40 50.77 42.73
C PHE A 245 40.23 49.49 42.85
N LEU A 246 41.37 49.54 43.53
CA LEU A 246 42.19 48.35 43.78
C LEU A 246 41.49 47.37 44.73
N SER A 247 40.74 47.87 45.72
CA SER A 247 39.92 47.03 46.60
C SER A 247 38.82 46.31 45.81
N ASP A 248 38.13 47.01 44.92
CA ASP A 248 37.11 46.44 44.04
C ASP A 248 37.71 45.44 43.06
N ALA A 249 38.86 45.75 42.45
CA ALA A 249 39.58 44.81 41.58
C ALA A 249 40.01 43.54 42.33
N VAL A 250 40.47 43.66 43.58
CA VAL A 250 40.78 42.50 44.44
C VAL A 250 39.52 41.73 44.81
N GLN A 251 38.40 42.41 45.03
CA GLN A 251 37.11 41.79 45.34
C GLN A 251 36.54 41.03 44.13
N ASP A 252 36.65 41.58 42.93
CA ASP A 252 36.31 40.93 41.67
C ASP A 252 37.19 39.72 41.42
N MET A 253 38.50 39.83 41.67
CA MET A 253 39.42 38.69 41.57
C MET A 253 39.07 37.59 42.58
N LYS A 254 38.72 37.95 43.83
CA LYS A 254 38.22 37.00 44.83
C LYS A 254 36.89 36.35 44.42
N MET A 255 35.99 37.11 43.81
CA MET A 255 34.72 36.59 43.29
C MET A 255 34.93 35.65 42.10
N ALA A 256 35.87 35.97 41.21
CA ALA A 256 36.29 35.10 40.12
C ALA A 256 36.90 33.79 40.65
N CYS A 257 37.80 33.87 41.65
CA CYS A 257 38.35 32.70 42.33
C CYS A 257 37.26 31.87 43.02
N ARG A 258 36.29 32.49 43.71
CA ARG A 258 35.15 31.77 44.31
C ARG A 258 34.26 31.10 43.26
N ARG A 259 34.03 31.74 42.11
CA ARG A 259 33.31 31.13 40.98
C ARG A 259 34.07 29.92 40.43
N GLN A 260 35.39 30.05 40.26
CA GLN A 260 36.24 28.93 39.86
C GLN A 260 36.24 27.81 40.90
N GLU A 261 36.34 28.10 42.20
CA GLU A 261 36.20 27.12 43.28
C GLU A 261 34.85 26.42 43.26
N ASN A 262 33.75 27.14 42.98
CA ASN A 262 32.43 26.53 42.85
C ASN A 262 32.33 25.63 41.63
N VAL A 263 32.95 26.00 40.51
CA VAL A 263 33.07 25.14 39.33
C VAL A 263 33.89 23.90 39.66
N ILE A 264 35.02 24.04 40.34
CA ILE A 264 35.85 22.92 40.79
C ILE A 264 35.06 22.01 41.74
N LYS A 265 34.36 22.56 42.73
CA LYS A 265 33.50 21.79 43.64
C LYS A 265 32.38 21.07 42.89
N ALA A 266 31.74 21.71 41.91
CA ALA A 266 30.72 21.07 41.08
C ALA A 266 31.31 19.94 40.21
N GLN A 267 32.50 20.13 39.66
CA GLN A 267 33.23 19.10 38.92
C GLN A 267 33.64 17.93 39.82
N ILE A 268 34.17 18.20 41.03
CA ILE A 268 34.49 17.18 42.03
C ILE A 268 33.24 16.42 42.46
N ALA A 269 32.13 17.11 42.73
CA ALA A 269 30.87 16.47 43.08
C ALA A 269 30.33 15.58 41.95
N ARG A 270 30.42 16.05 40.69
CA ARG A 270 30.06 15.25 39.51
C ARG A 270 30.99 14.05 39.35
N GLN A 271 32.29 14.21 39.57
CA GLN A 271 33.26 13.13 39.54
C GLN A 271 32.97 12.09 40.62
N GLN A 272 32.68 12.51 41.86
CA GLN A 272 32.29 11.62 42.95
C GLN A 272 30.96 10.90 42.66
N GLN A 273 29.99 11.58 42.04
CA GLN A 273 28.74 10.96 41.62
C GLN A 273 28.97 9.90 40.53
N LEU A 274 29.80 10.22 39.52
CA LEU A 274 30.19 9.27 38.48
C LEU A 274 30.96 8.08 39.07
N GLN A 275 31.88 8.34 40.00
CA GLN A 275 32.61 7.30 40.72
C GLN A 275 31.67 6.39 41.50
N LYS A 276 30.71 6.94 42.26
CA LYS A 276 29.70 6.13 42.97
C LYS A 276 28.85 5.27 42.03
N ARG A 277 28.47 5.82 40.86
CA ARG A 277 27.75 5.05 39.83
C ARG A 277 28.63 3.93 39.28
N LEU A 278 29.90 4.23 38.98
CA LEU A 278 30.87 3.24 38.54
C LEU A 278 31.07 2.14 39.60
N ASP A 279 31.22 2.50 40.86
CA ASP A 279 31.39 1.56 41.98
C ASP A 279 30.15 0.67 42.13
N THR A 280 28.95 1.24 41.93
CA THR A 280 27.69 0.48 41.98
C THR A 280 27.61 -0.52 40.82
N VAL A 281 27.92 -0.08 39.61
CA VAL A 281 27.99 -0.96 38.42
C VAL A 281 29.04 -2.05 38.61
N THR A 282 30.22 -1.70 39.16
CA THR A 282 31.31 -2.64 39.42
C THR A 282 30.91 -3.66 40.49
N LYS A 283 30.19 -3.25 41.54
CA LYS A 283 29.63 -4.16 42.54
C LYS A 283 28.62 -5.13 41.91
N SER A 284 27.68 -4.62 41.11
CA SER A 284 26.72 -5.46 40.40
C SER A 284 27.38 -6.43 39.42
N LEU A 285 28.41 -5.98 38.69
CA LEU A 285 29.22 -6.84 37.83
C LEU A 285 29.96 -7.94 38.62
N ASN A 286 30.48 -7.62 39.80
CA ASN A 286 31.11 -8.59 40.68
C ASN A 286 30.11 -9.59 41.26
N GLU A 287 28.93 -9.14 41.71
CA GLU A 287 27.84 -9.99 42.21
C GLU A 287 27.33 -10.96 41.13
N MET A 288 27.24 -10.50 39.89
CA MET A 288 26.86 -11.31 38.73
C MET A 288 28.01 -12.18 38.19
N ARG A 289 29.22 -12.10 38.78
CA ARG A 289 30.47 -12.75 38.31
C ARG A 289 30.88 -12.35 36.88
N LEU A 290 30.33 -11.27 36.34
CA LEU A 290 30.60 -10.75 35.00
C LEU A 290 31.78 -9.78 34.98
N ALA A 291 32.35 -9.40 36.13
CA ALA A 291 33.46 -8.44 36.17
C ALA A 291 34.68 -8.85 35.34
N ARG A 292 35.04 -10.14 35.33
CA ARG A 292 36.14 -10.66 34.50
C ARG A 292 35.80 -10.69 33.01
N GLU A 293 34.52 -10.89 32.67
CA GLU A 293 34.06 -10.82 31.28
C GLU A 293 33.99 -9.37 30.80
N PHE A 294 33.58 -8.45 31.67
CA PHE A 294 33.61 -7.02 31.41
C PHE A 294 35.04 -6.52 31.23
N GLU A 295 36.02 -6.85 32.09
CA GLU A 295 37.44 -6.48 31.86
C GLU A 295 38.03 -7.07 30.58
N ARG A 296 37.51 -8.21 30.13
CA ARG A 296 37.94 -8.87 28.89
C ARG A 296 37.25 -8.30 27.64
N ASN A 297 36.05 -7.74 27.79
CA ASN A 297 35.19 -7.19 26.73
C ASN A 297 35.12 -5.66 26.70
N VAL A 298 35.60 -4.96 27.74
CA VAL A 298 35.96 -3.55 27.68
C VAL A 298 37.02 -3.47 26.61
N ALA A 299 36.72 -2.74 25.53
CA ALA A 299 37.65 -2.49 24.47
C ALA A 299 38.94 -1.94 25.09
N LYS A 300 39.95 -2.81 25.23
CA LYS A 300 41.34 -2.37 25.35
C LYS A 300 41.57 -1.60 24.07
N SER A 301 41.44 -0.27 24.14
CA SER A 301 41.51 0.67 23.02
C SER A 301 42.59 0.18 22.04
N ALA A 302 42.14 -0.46 20.96
CA ALA A 302 43.01 -1.25 20.08
C ALA A 302 43.81 -0.36 19.13
N LEU A 303 43.62 0.97 19.21
CA LEU A 303 44.18 1.94 18.28
C LEU A 303 45.43 2.64 18.82
N VAL A 304 45.77 2.50 20.11
CA VAL A 304 47.05 2.98 20.65
C VAL A 304 47.59 1.94 21.63
N PRO A 305 48.60 1.13 21.24
CA PRO A 305 49.34 0.31 22.20
C PRO A 305 49.81 1.18 23.36
N SER A 306 49.76 0.67 24.59
CA SER A 306 50.25 1.41 25.77
C SER A 306 51.71 1.88 25.62
N ALA A 307 52.49 1.23 24.74
CA ALA A 307 53.84 1.60 24.35
C ALA A 307 53.95 2.86 23.46
N SER A 308 52.84 3.38 22.93
CA SER A 308 52.80 4.59 22.09
C SER A 308 52.30 5.83 22.84
N ARG A 309 52.08 5.71 24.15
CA ARG A 309 51.83 6.82 25.09
C ARG A 309 53.12 7.31 25.75
N GLU A 310 54.27 7.21 25.08
CA GLU A 310 55.46 7.92 25.51
C GLU A 310 55.20 9.42 25.33
N GLU A 311 54.93 10.09 26.45
CA GLU A 311 54.95 11.55 26.48
C GLU A 311 56.37 12.01 26.11
N PRO A 312 56.53 13.08 25.31
CA PRO A 312 57.85 13.62 25.03
C PRO A 312 58.55 13.98 26.35
N ASN A 313 59.65 13.28 26.66
CA ASN A 313 60.50 13.56 27.82
C ASN A 313 60.90 15.04 27.84
N ASP A 314 61.02 15.62 29.03
CA ASP A 314 61.36 17.02 29.14
C ASP A 314 62.80 17.27 28.66
N VAL A 315 63.06 18.44 28.07
CA VAL A 315 64.39 18.73 27.48
C VAL A 315 65.51 18.61 28.54
N ALA A 316 65.16 18.88 29.80
CA ALA A 316 66.05 18.77 30.94
C ALA A 316 66.38 17.32 31.37
N GLU A 317 65.54 16.35 31.01
CA GLU A 317 65.76 14.93 31.34
C GLU A 317 66.61 14.20 30.29
N VAL A 318 66.69 14.75 29.07
CA VAL A 318 67.46 14.20 27.96
C VAL A 318 68.90 14.71 27.93
N LEU A 319 69.14 15.90 28.49
CA LEU A 319 70.49 16.47 28.60
C LEU A 319 71.28 15.80 29.74
N PRO A 320 72.53 15.36 29.49
CA PRO A 320 73.43 14.94 30.56
C PRO A 320 73.61 16.07 31.59
N GLN A 321 73.70 15.74 32.88
CA GLN A 321 73.77 16.73 33.98
C GLN A 321 74.96 17.72 33.84
N ASP A 322 76.00 17.35 33.10
CA ASP A 322 77.23 18.12 32.93
C ASP A 322 77.23 19.02 31.69
N GLU A 323 76.25 18.90 30.79
CA GLU A 323 76.25 19.57 29.50
C GLU A 323 75.39 20.85 29.51
N ARG A 324 75.99 21.99 29.14
CA ARG A 324 75.27 23.28 29.05
C ARG A 324 75.08 23.67 27.59
N ILE A 325 73.83 23.76 27.17
CA ILE A 325 73.46 24.27 25.85
C ILE A 325 73.18 25.79 25.88
N PRO A 326 73.44 26.50 24.76
CA PRO A 326 73.06 27.91 24.62
C PRO A 326 71.55 28.13 24.83
N VAL A 327 71.20 29.28 25.40
CA VAL A 327 69.81 29.65 25.76
C VAL A 327 68.88 29.59 24.55
N ASP A 328 69.35 30.01 23.38
CA ASP A 328 68.55 30.01 22.15
C ASP A 328 68.26 28.59 21.65
N THR A 329 69.22 27.67 21.79
CA THR A 329 69.04 26.25 21.46
C THR A 329 68.06 25.59 22.44
N PHE A 330 68.18 25.89 23.74
CA PHE A 330 67.24 25.41 24.75
C PHE A 330 65.80 25.89 24.47
N ARG A 331 65.62 27.18 24.16
CA ARG A 331 64.31 27.76 23.79
C ARG A 331 63.73 27.10 22.55
N LEU A 332 64.55 26.80 21.55
CA LEU A 332 64.09 26.14 20.32
C LEU A 332 63.63 24.71 20.57
N LEU A 333 64.40 23.94 21.36
CA LEU A 333 64.07 22.57 21.75
C LEU A 333 62.81 22.52 22.62
N PHE A 334 62.69 23.44 23.58
CA PHE A 334 61.51 23.55 24.44
C PHE A 334 60.25 23.85 23.62
N LYS A 335 60.31 24.83 22.71
CA LYS A 335 59.19 25.18 21.83
C LYS A 335 58.79 24.02 20.90
N ASN A 336 59.76 23.26 20.40
CA ASN A 336 59.49 22.10 19.55
C ASN A 336 58.86 20.96 20.36
N ASN A 337 59.32 20.73 21.60
CA ASN A 337 58.74 19.75 22.52
C ASN A 337 57.29 20.12 22.88
N GLU A 338 57.02 21.38 23.19
CA GLU A 338 55.65 21.89 23.43
C GLU A 338 54.75 21.69 22.20
N MET A 339 55.27 21.95 20.99
CA MET A 339 54.56 21.70 19.74
C MET A 339 54.31 20.20 19.51
N MET A 340 55.24 19.32 19.89
CA MET A 340 55.04 17.87 19.83
C MET A 340 54.00 17.39 20.84
N ARG A 341 54.08 17.84 22.10
CA ARG A 341 53.09 17.52 23.16
C ARG A 341 51.69 17.92 22.73
N THR A 342 51.51 19.13 22.20
CA THR A 342 50.22 19.62 21.70
C THR A 342 49.73 18.85 20.47
N ASN A 343 50.61 18.48 19.53
CA ASN A 343 50.26 17.66 18.38
C ASN A 343 49.86 16.22 18.78
N VAL A 344 50.55 15.61 19.75
CA VAL A 344 50.20 14.30 20.29
C VAL A 344 48.84 14.36 20.99
N ALA A 345 48.58 15.38 21.81
CA ALA A 345 47.29 15.59 22.45
C ALA A 345 46.15 15.74 21.43
N ARG A 346 46.37 16.50 20.35
CA ARG A 346 45.40 16.65 19.26
C ARG A 346 45.13 15.34 18.52
N LYS A 347 46.17 14.54 18.25
CA LYS A 347 46.01 13.21 17.64
C LYS A 347 45.24 12.25 18.56
N ASN A 348 45.52 12.27 19.86
CA ASN A 348 44.78 11.46 20.83
C ASN A 348 43.30 11.85 20.90
N MET A 349 42.98 13.15 20.86
CA MET A 349 41.59 13.62 20.78
C MET A 349 40.90 13.11 19.50
N LEU A 350 41.58 13.21 18.35
CA LEU A 350 41.04 12.72 17.08
C LEU A 350 40.77 11.21 17.11
N VAL A 351 41.66 10.41 17.72
CA VAL A 351 41.45 8.97 17.89
C VAL A 351 40.21 8.70 18.75
N LEU A 352 40.04 9.42 19.87
CA LEU A 352 38.86 9.28 20.73
C LEU A 352 37.56 9.67 20.00
N GLU A 353 37.58 10.71 19.17
CA GLU A 353 36.43 11.10 18.35
C GLU A 353 36.08 10.02 17.32
N LYS A 354 37.08 9.42 16.66
CA LYS A 354 36.86 8.32 15.73
C LYS A 354 36.37 7.06 16.43
N GLU A 355 36.87 6.76 17.62
CA GLU A 355 36.42 5.64 18.44
C GLU A 355 34.95 5.81 18.86
N SER A 356 34.54 7.03 19.22
CA SER A 356 33.13 7.37 19.49
C SER A 356 32.23 7.14 18.26
N VAL A 357 32.70 7.50 17.06
CA VAL A 357 31.97 7.23 15.81
C VAL A 357 31.85 5.73 15.55
N VAL A 358 32.91 4.96 15.76
CA VAL A 358 32.89 3.50 15.60
C VAL A 358 31.91 2.86 16.60
N GLN A 359 31.95 3.24 17.87
CA GLN A 359 31.00 2.76 18.89
C GLN A 359 29.55 3.10 18.55
N SER A 360 29.30 4.30 18.00
CA SER A 360 27.97 4.70 17.52
C SER A 360 27.50 3.84 16.35
N MET A 361 28.40 3.50 15.41
CA MET A 361 28.11 2.59 14.30
C MET A 361 27.83 1.17 14.80
N GLU A 362 28.64 0.64 15.71
CA GLU A 362 28.43 -0.67 16.32
C GLU A 362 27.09 -0.75 17.05
N THR A 363 26.73 0.30 17.80
CA THR A 363 25.42 0.39 18.47
C THR A 363 24.27 0.39 17.46
N LYS A 364 24.40 1.10 16.34
CA LYS A 364 23.40 1.07 15.26
C LYS A 364 23.28 -0.31 14.61
N VAL A 365 24.40 -0.99 14.38
CA VAL A 365 24.40 -2.36 13.85
C VAL A 365 23.70 -3.31 14.80
N ALA A 366 23.99 -3.24 16.10
CA ALA A 366 23.29 -4.04 17.12
C ALA A 366 21.77 -3.78 17.10
N GLN A 367 21.35 -2.52 17.03
CA GLN A 367 19.92 -2.16 16.91
C GLN A 367 19.26 -2.75 15.65
N TYR A 368 19.97 -2.79 14.52
CA TYR A 368 19.44 -3.41 13.30
C TYR A 368 19.34 -4.93 13.42
N ILE A 369 20.31 -5.58 14.07
CA ILE A 369 20.25 -7.02 14.36
C ILE A 369 19.05 -7.33 15.26
N ASP A 370 18.84 -6.55 16.32
CA ASP A 370 17.71 -6.76 17.23
C ASP A 370 16.36 -6.60 16.52
N LYS A 371 16.20 -5.54 15.71
CA LYS A 371 15.00 -5.33 14.89
C LYS A 371 14.77 -6.47 13.89
N PHE A 372 15.83 -6.96 13.25
CA PHE A 372 15.72 -8.09 12.34
C PHE A 372 15.23 -9.33 13.08
N ASN A 373 15.79 -9.64 14.25
CA ASN A 373 15.36 -10.76 15.08
C ASN A 373 13.90 -10.63 15.55
N GLU A 374 13.44 -9.42 15.90
CA GLU A 374 12.03 -9.17 16.22
C GLU A 374 11.10 -9.46 15.04
N ILE A 375 11.48 -9.01 13.84
CA ILE A 375 10.72 -9.27 12.61
C ILE A 375 10.67 -10.77 12.32
N THR A 376 11.80 -11.49 12.43
CA THR A 376 11.83 -12.94 12.23
C THR A 376 10.93 -13.67 13.23
N ARG A 377 10.97 -13.32 14.52
CA ARG A 377 10.08 -13.91 15.52
C ARG A 377 8.61 -13.64 15.25
N PHE A 378 8.29 -12.45 14.75
CA PHE A 378 6.93 -12.10 14.35
C PHE A 378 6.48 -12.96 13.16
N ASP A 379 7.33 -13.13 12.16
CA ASP A 379 7.05 -13.97 10.98
C ASP A 379 6.84 -15.44 11.37
N ASP A 380 7.70 -15.99 12.22
CA ASP A 380 7.55 -17.33 12.79
C ASP A 380 6.21 -17.49 13.53
N SER A 381 5.83 -16.49 14.33
CA SER A 381 4.54 -16.49 15.04
C SER A 381 3.35 -16.46 14.10
N VAL A 382 3.41 -15.67 13.03
CA VAL A 382 2.36 -15.59 12.01
C VAL A 382 2.25 -16.92 11.27
N GLN A 383 3.39 -17.51 10.89
CA GLN A 383 3.43 -18.80 10.20
C GLN A 383 2.80 -19.89 11.07
N MET A 384 3.18 -19.98 12.36
CA MET A 384 2.59 -20.94 13.30
C MET A 384 1.08 -20.74 13.48
N SER A 385 0.62 -19.50 13.54
CA SER A 385 -0.82 -19.19 13.61
C SER A 385 -1.57 -19.61 12.35
N CYS A 386 -0.98 -19.36 11.17
CA CYS A 386 -1.55 -19.76 9.88
C CYS A 386 -1.61 -21.28 9.75
N GLU A 387 -0.54 -21.99 10.10
CA GLU A 387 -0.49 -23.45 10.09
C GLU A 387 -1.54 -24.05 11.04
N ALA A 388 -1.71 -23.49 12.24
CA ALA A 388 -2.74 -23.92 13.18
C ALA A 388 -4.16 -23.70 12.62
N ALA A 389 -4.41 -22.55 11.98
CA ALA A 389 -5.70 -22.26 11.35
C ALA A 389 -6.01 -23.23 10.19
N VAL A 390 -5.02 -23.51 9.33
CA VAL A 390 -5.15 -24.47 8.23
C VAL A 390 -5.39 -25.89 8.75
N GLN A 391 -4.72 -26.30 9.83
CA GLN A 391 -4.99 -27.60 10.45
C GLN A 391 -6.39 -27.67 11.05
N ALA A 392 -6.89 -26.60 11.66
CA ALA A 392 -8.24 -26.55 12.21
C ALA A 392 -9.31 -26.64 11.12
N THR A 393 -9.16 -25.90 10.03
CA THR A 393 -10.10 -25.97 8.89
C THR A 393 -10.06 -27.34 8.23
N LYS A 394 -8.87 -27.93 8.07
CA LYS A 394 -8.73 -29.31 7.57
C LYS A 394 -9.48 -30.31 8.44
N ARG A 395 -9.33 -30.26 9.76
CA ARG A 395 -10.07 -31.16 10.68
C ARG A 395 -11.58 -30.97 10.58
N SER A 396 -12.05 -29.73 10.37
CA SER A 396 -13.48 -29.46 10.16
C SER A 396 -13.99 -30.09 8.87
N LEU A 397 -13.24 -29.95 7.78
CA LEU A 397 -13.57 -30.57 6.49
C LEU A 397 -13.56 -32.10 6.56
N ASP A 398 -12.54 -32.69 7.19
CA ASP A 398 -12.45 -34.15 7.37
C ASP A 398 -13.65 -34.69 8.19
N ALA A 399 -14.12 -33.92 9.18
CA ALA A 399 -15.29 -34.26 9.98
C ALA A 399 -16.61 -34.14 9.18
N GLU A 400 -16.75 -33.11 8.35
CA GLU A 400 -17.89 -32.95 7.43
C GLU A 400 -17.92 -34.06 6.39
N GLU A 401 -16.77 -34.39 5.78
CA GLU A 401 -16.64 -35.50 4.83
C GLU A 401 -17.07 -36.82 5.47
N SER A 402 -16.59 -37.10 6.69
CA SER A 402 -16.98 -38.30 7.44
C SER A 402 -18.48 -38.36 7.75
N SER A 403 -19.08 -37.20 8.05
CA SER A 403 -20.53 -37.08 8.29
C SER A 403 -21.34 -37.34 7.02
N LEU A 404 -20.96 -36.70 5.91
CA LEU A 404 -21.60 -36.89 4.60
C LEU A 404 -21.45 -38.33 4.09
N ALA A 405 -20.29 -38.95 4.29
CA ALA A 405 -20.06 -40.34 3.95
C ALA A 405 -21.04 -41.28 4.67
N ARG A 406 -21.25 -41.08 5.98
CA ARG A 406 -22.25 -41.83 6.75
C ARG A 406 -23.68 -41.62 6.23
N GLN A 407 -24.06 -40.38 5.93
CA GLN A 407 -25.38 -40.10 5.37
C GLN A 407 -25.60 -40.80 4.02
N ILE A 408 -24.58 -40.85 3.17
CA ILE A 408 -24.63 -41.59 1.90
C ILE A 408 -24.81 -43.09 2.15
N GLU A 409 -24.10 -43.65 3.14
CA GLU A 409 -24.22 -45.06 3.52
C GLU A 409 -25.64 -45.41 4.01
N ASP A 410 -26.21 -44.57 4.89
CA ASP A 410 -27.58 -44.72 5.40
C ASP A 410 -28.61 -44.65 4.29
N LEU A 411 -28.46 -43.69 3.36
CA LEU A 411 -29.32 -43.56 2.19
C LEU A 411 -29.21 -44.78 1.26
N ARG A 412 -28.00 -45.33 1.08
CA ARG A 412 -27.80 -46.57 0.30
C ARG A 412 -28.48 -47.76 0.97
N ALA A 413 -28.34 -47.91 2.28
CA ALA A 413 -29.00 -48.97 3.04
C ALA A 413 -30.53 -48.89 2.92
N SER A 414 -31.09 -47.70 3.11
CA SER A 414 -32.52 -47.43 2.93
C SER A 414 -33.00 -47.71 1.50
N ASN A 415 -32.23 -47.30 0.49
CA ASN A 415 -32.57 -47.57 -0.92
C ASN A 415 -32.57 -49.08 -1.22
N ASN A 416 -31.58 -49.81 -0.70
CA ASN A 416 -31.52 -51.26 -0.85
C ASN A 416 -32.71 -51.97 -0.19
N GLU A 417 -33.11 -51.52 1.00
CA GLU A 417 -34.29 -52.03 1.70
C GLU A 417 -35.57 -51.75 0.88
N MET A 418 -35.75 -50.52 0.41
CA MET A 418 -36.88 -50.16 -0.45
C MET A 418 -36.92 -51.01 -1.72
N ARG A 419 -35.78 -51.19 -2.41
CA ARG A 419 -35.69 -52.06 -3.59
C ARG A 419 -36.07 -53.51 -3.27
N ALA A 420 -35.62 -54.04 -2.14
CA ALA A 420 -35.99 -55.38 -1.70
C ALA A 420 -37.49 -55.51 -1.41
N THR A 421 -38.11 -54.50 -0.77
CA THR A 421 -39.57 -54.51 -0.56
C THR A 421 -40.36 -54.40 -1.86
N ILE A 422 -39.92 -53.58 -2.80
CA ILE A 422 -40.54 -53.44 -4.13
C ILE A 422 -40.41 -54.75 -4.90
N SER A 423 -39.23 -55.38 -4.90
CA SER A 423 -39.00 -56.68 -5.54
C SER A 423 -39.89 -57.78 -4.96
N LYS A 424 -40.03 -57.85 -3.63
CA LYS A 424 -40.98 -58.78 -2.96
C LYS A 424 -42.43 -58.52 -3.37
N LYS A 425 -42.87 -57.26 -3.43
CA LYS A 425 -44.24 -56.91 -3.87
C LYS A 425 -44.46 -57.24 -5.35
N ALA A 426 -43.47 -56.99 -6.21
CA ALA A 426 -43.51 -57.32 -7.63
C ALA A 426 -43.59 -58.83 -7.88
N ALA A 427 -42.83 -59.63 -7.13
CA ALA A 427 -42.91 -61.10 -7.17
C ALA A 427 -44.30 -61.62 -6.73
N GLY A 428 -44.90 -61.01 -5.70
CA GLY A 428 -46.27 -61.34 -5.27
C GLY A 428 -47.35 -60.99 -6.31
N LEU A 429 -47.16 -59.92 -7.08
CA LEU A 429 -48.04 -59.52 -8.19
C LEU A 429 -47.90 -60.44 -9.41
N GLN A 430 -46.68 -60.92 -9.71
CA GLN A 430 -46.45 -61.90 -10.77
C GLN A 430 -47.00 -63.28 -10.40
N ALA A 431 -46.87 -63.72 -9.14
CA ALA A 431 -47.49 -64.96 -8.66
C ALA A 431 -49.03 -64.92 -8.73
N ARG A 432 -49.64 -63.73 -8.51
CA ARG A 432 -51.10 -63.53 -8.69
C ARG A 432 -51.54 -63.50 -10.16
N LYS A 433 -50.70 -63.02 -11.09
CA LYS A 433 -50.98 -63.07 -12.54
C LYS A 433 -50.74 -64.45 -13.17
N ALA A 434 -49.85 -65.27 -12.59
CA ALA A 434 -49.58 -66.63 -13.04
C ALA A 434 -50.63 -67.68 -12.60
N ALA A 435 -51.72 -67.26 -11.93
CA ALA A 435 -52.85 -68.12 -11.64
C ALA A 435 -54.04 -67.82 -12.59
N PRO A 436 -54.07 -68.38 -13.82
CA PRO A 436 -55.28 -68.38 -14.62
C PRO A 436 -56.18 -69.57 -14.24
N ASN A 437 -57.46 -69.29 -14.03
CA ASN A 437 -58.62 -70.16 -14.26
C ASN A 437 -58.47 -71.67 -13.96
N ARG A 438 -58.89 -72.07 -12.77
CA ARG A 438 -59.59 -73.36 -12.55
C ARG A 438 -60.92 -73.09 -11.86
N ARG A 439 -61.97 -72.88 -12.67
CA ARG A 439 -63.42 -72.88 -12.39
C ARG A 439 -64.05 -72.10 -13.57
N LYS A 440 -64.93 -72.62 -14.41
CA LYS A 440 -65.77 -73.82 -14.46
C LYS A 440 -65.80 -74.31 -15.90
#